data_AF-A0A7V5PDX6-F1
#
_entry.id   AF-A0A7V5PDX6-F1
#
_cell.length_a   1.000
_cell.length_b   1.000
_cell.length_c   1.000
_cell.angle_alpha   90.00
_cell.angle_beta   90.00
_cell.angle_gamma   90.00
#
_symmetry.space_group_name_H-M   'P 1'
#
loop_
_entity.id
_entity.type
_entity.pdbx_description
1 polymer ?
#
loop_
_entity_poly.entity_id
_entity_poly.type
_entity_poly.pdbx_seq_one_letter_code
_entity_poly.pdbx_strand_id
1 'polypeptide(L)'
;MNQKIPILSDVLTGLYTDFYELTMIQGYFLEGKKEEKAVFDYFFRSNPYNGGYVIFAGLENMLYLLNNYTFPQESLDYLSRLGFQDEFLKYLADFRFNGDLWSVREGEIVFPNEPIVRVEGNIMETQVIETLL
;
A
#
# COMPACT_ATOMS: atom_id res chain seq x y z
N MET A 1 2.36 1.96 33.91
CA MET A 1 2.50 0.78 33.02
C MET A 1 3.00 1.32 31.68
N ASN A 2 4.30 1.63 31.60
CA ASN A 2 4.90 2.22 30.40
C ASN A 2 5.33 1.08 29.48
N GLN A 3 4.39 0.49 28.75
CA GLN A 3 4.78 -0.24 27.56
C GLN A 3 5.26 0.80 26.55
N LYS A 4 6.57 0.77 26.26
CA LYS A 4 7.09 1.37 25.05
C LYS A 4 6.28 0.77 23.91
N ILE A 5 5.44 1.58 23.28
CA ILE A 5 4.86 1.25 21.97
C ILE A 5 6.09 1.10 21.07
N PRO A 6 6.35 -0.08 20.48
CA PRO A 6 7.46 -0.21 19.55
C PRO A 6 7.17 0.73 18.39
N ILE A 7 7.96 1.79 18.27
CA ILE A 7 8.05 2.57 17.05
C ILE A 7 8.64 1.59 16.03
N LEU A 8 7.81 1.12 15.10
CA LEU A 8 8.12 0.33 13.89
C LEU A 8 9.62 0.02 13.74
N SER A 9 10.14 -0.96 14.50
CA SER A 9 11.56 -1.30 14.46
C SER A 9 11.93 -2.20 13.29
N ASP A 10 10.91 -2.74 12.63
CA ASP A 10 11.02 -3.47 11.38
C ASP A 10 10.30 -2.64 10.32
N VAL A 11 11.04 -2.00 9.42
CA VAL A 11 10.45 -1.33 8.25
C VAL A 11 9.56 -2.35 7.55
N LEU A 12 8.27 -2.04 7.39
CA LEU A 12 7.35 -2.92 6.68
C LEU A 12 7.89 -3.15 5.27
N THR A 13 8.19 -4.41 4.97
CA THR A 13 8.70 -4.82 3.66
C THR A 13 7.55 -4.95 2.67
N GLY A 14 7.88 -5.20 1.40
CA GLY A 14 6.92 -5.54 0.35
C GLY A 14 6.05 -6.78 0.64
N LEU A 15 6.31 -7.49 1.75
CA LEU A 15 5.47 -8.61 2.20
C LEU A 15 4.35 -8.18 3.15
N TYR A 16 4.30 -6.91 3.61
CA TYR A 16 3.15 -6.40 4.35
C TYR A 16 2.03 -6.02 3.37
N THR A 17 1.44 -7.06 2.80
CA THR A 17 0.34 -7.01 1.85
C THR A 17 -0.36 -8.36 1.86
N ASP A 18 -1.63 -8.40 1.44
CA ASP A 18 -2.28 -9.69 1.24
C ASP A 18 -1.63 -10.47 0.09
N PHE A 19 -1.54 -11.80 0.24
CA PHE A 19 -0.88 -12.66 -0.76
C PHE A 19 -1.52 -12.54 -2.16
N TYR A 20 -2.83 -12.29 -2.22
CA TYR A 20 -3.52 -12.15 -3.49
C TYR A 20 -3.00 -10.94 -4.28
N GLU A 21 -2.58 -9.86 -3.60
CA GLU A 21 -2.01 -8.68 -4.25
C GLU A 21 -0.78 -9.03 -5.06
N LEU A 22 0.14 -9.79 -4.45
CA LEU A 22 1.35 -10.26 -5.11
C LEU A 22 1.03 -11.15 -6.31
N THR A 23 0.04 -12.04 -6.20
CA THR A 23 -0.36 -12.89 -7.31
C THR A 23 -1.02 -12.10 -8.45
N MET A 24 -1.81 -11.06 -8.15
CA MET A 24 -2.44 -10.20 -9.14
C MET A 24 -1.42 -9.36 -9.90
N ILE A 25 -0.48 -8.73 -9.19
CA ILE A 25 0.57 -7.94 -9.84
C ILE A 25 1.51 -8.80 -10.70
N GLN A 26 1.76 -10.05 -10.31
CA GLN A 26 2.47 -10.98 -11.20
C GLN A 26 1.64 -11.29 -12.45
N GLY A 27 0.32 -11.45 -12.31
CA GLY A 27 -0.59 -11.56 -13.46
C GLY A 27 -0.50 -10.35 -14.40
N TYR A 28 -0.55 -9.14 -13.85
CA TYR A 28 -0.39 -7.90 -14.64
C TYR A 28 1.00 -7.80 -15.31
N PHE A 29 2.04 -8.22 -14.61
CA PHE A 29 3.40 -8.25 -15.14
C PHE A 29 3.50 -9.16 -16.37
N LEU A 30 2.95 -10.37 -16.28
CA LEU A 30 2.98 -11.36 -17.37
C LEU A 30 2.14 -10.94 -18.58
N GLU A 31 1.05 -10.23 -18.35
CA GLU A 31 0.21 -9.66 -19.42
C GLU A 31 0.78 -8.34 -19.98
N GLY A 32 1.96 -7.88 -19.52
CA GLY A 32 2.60 -6.67 -20.02
C GLY A 32 1.87 -5.37 -19.66
N LYS A 33 1.07 -5.35 -18.59
CA LYS A 33 0.22 -4.22 -18.17
C LYS A 33 0.95 -3.13 -17.39
N LYS A 34 2.28 -3.07 -17.48
CA LYS A 34 3.10 -2.13 -16.72
C LYS A 34 2.76 -0.66 -16.96
N GLU A 35 2.32 -0.32 -18.17
CA GLU A 35 1.97 1.05 -18.56
C GLU A 35 0.49 1.39 -18.30
N GLU A 36 -0.32 0.43 -17.86
CA GLU A 36 -1.73 0.65 -17.57
C GLU A 36 -1.87 1.49 -16.30
N LYS A 37 -2.60 2.60 -16.41
CA LYS A 37 -2.84 3.52 -15.31
C LYS A 37 -4.09 3.11 -14.53
N ALA A 38 -4.03 3.26 -13.21
CA ALA A 38 -5.14 2.97 -12.32
C ALA A 38 -5.27 4.07 -11.26
N VAL A 39 -6.50 4.24 -10.77
CA VAL A 39 -6.85 5.18 -9.70
C VAL A 39 -7.63 4.41 -8.64
N PHE A 40 -7.19 4.52 -7.39
CA PHE A 40 -7.84 3.92 -6.23
C PHE A 40 -8.26 5.02 -5.25
N ASP A 41 -9.52 4.94 -4.80
CA ASP A 41 -10.09 5.84 -3.80
C ASP A 41 -10.33 5.08 -2.50
N TYR A 42 -9.70 5.55 -1.42
CA TYR A 42 -9.92 5.04 -0.07
C TYR A 42 -11.01 5.85 0.63
N PHE A 43 -12.02 5.15 1.14
CA PHE A 43 -13.12 5.72 1.92
C PHE A 43 -13.73 4.68 2.86
N PHE A 44 -14.48 5.15 3.86
CA PHE A 44 -15.24 4.29 4.77
C PHE A 44 -16.75 4.44 4.54
N ARG A 45 -17.54 3.43 4.93
CA ARG A 45 -18.97 3.35 4.58
C ARG A 45 -19.93 3.81 5.68
N SER A 46 -19.48 3.83 6.93
CA SER A 46 -20.29 4.24 8.08
C SER A 46 -19.43 4.86 9.17
N ASN A 47 -20.02 5.80 9.91
CA ASN A 47 -19.32 6.39 11.04
C ASN A 47 -19.11 5.35 12.14
N PRO A 48 -17.89 5.25 12.70
CA PRO A 48 -17.63 4.43 13.86
C PRO A 48 -18.40 4.97 15.08
N TYR A 49 -18.72 4.08 16.03
CA TYR A 49 -19.38 4.42 17.30
C TYR A 49 -20.74 5.13 17.17
N ASN A 50 -21.41 5.02 16.01
CA ASN A 50 -22.61 5.80 15.68
C ASN A 50 -22.42 7.32 15.83
N GLY A 51 -21.18 7.80 15.62
CA GLY A 51 -20.83 9.22 15.69
C GLY A 51 -21.37 10.02 14.50
N GLY A 52 -21.29 11.35 14.62
CA GLY A 52 -21.68 12.26 13.54
C GLY A 52 -20.60 12.47 12.47
N TYR A 53 -19.33 12.21 12.80
CA TYR A 53 -18.18 12.45 11.93
C TYR A 53 -16.94 11.66 12.39
N VAL A 54 -15.91 11.63 11.56
CA VAL A 54 -14.58 11.08 11.87
C VAL A 54 -13.51 12.17 11.71
N ILE A 55 -12.48 12.14 12.54
CA ILE A 55 -11.28 12.97 12.38
C ILE A 55 -10.22 12.11 11.69
N PHE A 56 -9.73 12.56 10.54
CA PHE A 56 -8.69 11.83 9.80
C PHE A 56 -7.33 11.91 10.49
N ALA A 57 -6.64 10.79 10.63
CA ALA A 57 -5.30 10.68 11.19
C ALA A 57 -4.54 9.47 10.62
N GLY A 58 -3.22 9.56 10.58
CA GLY A 58 -2.33 8.50 10.08
C GLY A 58 -1.58 8.84 8.79
N LEU A 59 -1.74 10.06 8.26
CA LEU A 59 -1.14 10.48 6.99
C LEU A 59 0.39 10.45 7.03
N GLU A 60 0.99 10.96 8.11
CA GLU A 60 2.45 10.96 8.27
C GLU A 60 3.03 9.54 8.27
N ASN A 61 2.39 8.62 9.01
CA ASN A 61 2.81 7.23 9.08
C ASN A 61 2.66 6.53 7.72
N MET A 62 1.54 6.74 7.02
CA MET A 62 1.30 6.19 5.70
C MET A 62 2.39 6.64 4.70
N LEU A 63 2.71 7.94 4.67
CA LEU A 63 3.76 8.47 3.80
C LEU A 63 5.15 7.94 4.16
N TYR A 64 5.44 7.78 5.45
CA TYR A 64 6.70 7.17 5.89
C TYR A 64 6.81 5.71 5.41
N LEU A 65 5.74 4.91 5.55
CA LEU A 65 5.73 3.52 5.10
C LEU A 65 5.86 3.43 3.58
N LEU A 66 5.09 4.23 2.84
CA LEU A 66 5.12 4.26 1.37
C LEU A 66 6.52 4.60 0.83
N ASN A 67 7.19 5.60 1.42
CA ASN A 67 8.55 6.01 1.01
C ASN A 67 9.62 4.94 1.29
N ASN A 68 9.39 4.06 2.26
CA ASN A 68 10.33 3.01 2.65
C ASN A 68 9.90 1.61 2.16
N TYR A 69 8.80 1.53 1.40
CA TYR A 69 8.25 0.27 0.91
C TYR A 69 9.14 -0.34 -0.16
N THR A 70 9.79 -1.45 0.19
CA THR A 70 10.80 -2.12 -0.64
C THR A 70 10.74 -3.63 -0.46
N PHE A 71 11.22 -4.38 -1.46
CA PHE A 71 11.35 -5.83 -1.38
C PHE A 71 12.82 -6.19 -1.12
N PRO A 72 13.25 -6.36 0.15
CA PRO A 72 14.61 -6.79 0.45
C PRO A 72 14.87 -8.21 -0.05
N GLN A 73 16.14 -8.59 -0.17
CA GLN A 73 16.55 -9.89 -0.70
C GLN A 73 15.86 -11.06 0.01
N GLU A 74 15.69 -10.99 1.33
CA GLU A 74 15.02 -12.02 2.13
C GLU A 74 13.55 -12.22 1.69
N SER A 75 12.86 -11.14 1.32
CA SER A 75 11.50 -11.19 0.79
C SER A 75 11.47 -11.83 -0.60
N LEU A 76 12.43 -11.48 -1.47
CA LEU A 76 12.52 -12.06 -2.82
C LEU A 76 12.83 -13.56 -2.76
N ASP A 77 13.73 -13.97 -1.88
CA ASP A 77 14.07 -15.38 -1.65
C ASP A 77 12.85 -16.16 -1.15
N TYR A 78 12.05 -15.55 -0.27
CA TYR A 78 10.80 -16.14 0.20
C TYR A 78 9.79 -16.32 -0.95
N LEU A 79 9.57 -15.29 -1.77
CA LEU A 79 8.65 -15.36 -2.90
C LEU A 79 9.12 -16.36 -3.98
N SER A 80 10.43 -16.46 -4.22
CA SER A 80 11.00 -17.49 -5.08
C SER A 80 10.64 -18.91 -4.61
N ARG A 81 10.72 -19.18 -3.31
CA ARG A 81 10.31 -20.48 -2.72
C ARG A 81 8.81 -20.76 -2.84
N LEU A 82 7.99 -19.72 -2.96
CA LEU A 82 6.55 -19.84 -3.22
C LEU A 82 6.21 -20.02 -4.71
N GLY A 83 7.20 -19.95 -5.60
CA GLY A 83 7.02 -20.19 -7.04
C GLY A 83 6.74 -18.95 -7.87
N PHE A 84 7.04 -17.75 -7.38
CA PHE A 84 7.04 -16.53 -8.20
C PHE A 84 8.16 -16.58 -9.26
N GLN A 85 7.90 -16.01 -10.43
CA GLN A 85 8.80 -16.08 -11.58
C GLN A 85 10.01 -15.14 -11.43
N ASP A 86 11.20 -15.60 -11.83
CA ASP A 86 12.46 -14.86 -11.68
C ASP A 86 12.44 -13.46 -12.32
N GLU A 87 11.78 -13.29 -13.48
CA GLU A 87 11.67 -12.00 -14.15
C GLU A 87 10.81 -11.01 -13.36
N PHE A 88 9.74 -11.51 -12.73
CA PHE A 88 8.90 -10.71 -11.85
C PHE A 88 9.61 -10.36 -10.53
N LEU A 89 10.39 -11.29 -9.96
CA LEU A 89 11.20 -11.02 -8.77
C LEU A 89 12.27 -9.94 -9.04
N LYS A 90 12.87 -9.92 -10.23
CA LYS A 90 13.77 -8.84 -10.66
C LYS A 90 13.05 -7.49 -10.71
N TYR A 91 11.81 -7.47 -11.19
CA TYR A 91 10.98 -6.26 -11.15
C TYR A 91 10.72 -5.78 -9.72
N LEU A 92 10.40 -6.70 -8.79
CA LEU A 92 10.18 -6.36 -7.38
C LEU A 92 11.44 -5.84 -6.68
N ALA A 93 12.63 -6.34 -7.03
CA ALA A 93 13.89 -5.89 -6.45
C ALA A 93 14.14 -4.38 -6.64
N ASP A 94 13.77 -3.87 -7.82
CA ASP A 94 13.91 -2.46 -8.19
C ASP A 94 12.65 -1.63 -7.88
N PHE A 95 11.63 -2.24 -7.26
CA PHE A 95 10.34 -1.59 -7.01
C PHE A 95 10.52 -0.33 -6.16
N ARG A 96 9.98 0.78 -6.65
CA ARG A 96 9.72 2.01 -5.89
C ARG A 96 8.36 2.52 -6.33
N PHE A 97 7.57 3.02 -5.38
CA PHE A 97 6.33 3.69 -5.72
C PHE A 97 6.64 5.03 -6.40
N ASN A 98 6.10 5.25 -7.60
CA ASN A 98 6.26 6.49 -8.37
C ASN A 98 4.92 7.13 -8.75
N GLY A 99 3.83 6.67 -8.13
CA GLY A 99 2.50 7.24 -8.32
C GLY A 99 2.31 8.57 -7.58
N ASP A 100 1.17 9.18 -7.85
CA ASP A 100 0.69 10.38 -7.19
C ASP A 100 -0.30 10.02 -6.08
N LEU A 101 -0.26 10.78 -4.97
CA LEU A 101 -1.14 10.60 -3.83
C LEU A 101 -1.77 11.94 -3.44
N TRP A 102 -3.08 11.94 -3.28
CA TRP A 102 -3.85 13.05 -2.73
C TRP A 102 -4.53 12.58 -1.45
N SER A 103 -4.61 13.46 -0.45
CA SER A 103 -5.30 13.16 0.79
C SER A 103 -5.90 14.43 1.41
N VAL A 104 -6.96 14.26 2.19
CA VAL A 104 -7.38 15.30 3.14
C VAL A 104 -6.26 15.55 4.16
N ARG A 105 -6.27 16.71 4.82
CA ARG A 105 -5.23 16.99 5.82
C ARG A 105 -5.51 16.24 7.10
N GLU A 106 -4.45 15.78 7.76
CA GLU A 106 -4.56 15.22 9.10
C GLU A 106 -5.23 16.21 10.06
N GLY A 107 -6.20 15.72 10.84
CA GLY A 107 -7.05 16.51 11.72
C GLY A 107 -8.33 17.06 11.07
N GLU A 108 -8.53 16.90 9.76
CA GLU A 108 -9.78 17.30 9.11
C GLU A 108 -10.93 16.34 9.42
N ILE A 109 -12.15 16.89 9.35
CA ILE A 109 -13.38 16.13 9.51
C ILE A 109 -13.72 15.47 8.17
N VAL A 110 -14.00 14.17 8.20
CA VAL A 110 -14.37 13.36 7.03
C VAL A 110 -15.68 12.60 7.27
N PHE A 111 -16.36 12.29 6.17
CA PHE A 111 -17.67 11.64 6.17
C PHE A 111 -17.66 10.33 5.37
N PRO A 112 -18.64 9.43 5.62
CA PRO A 112 -18.73 8.18 4.89
C PRO A 112 -19.02 8.38 3.41
N ASN A 113 -18.51 7.46 2.58
CA ASN A 113 -18.74 7.39 1.13
C ASN A 113 -18.14 8.57 0.34
N GLU A 114 -17.12 9.21 0.89
CA GLU A 114 -16.34 10.27 0.25
C GLU A 114 -14.86 9.87 0.23
N PRO A 115 -14.13 10.04 -0.88
CA PRO A 115 -12.70 9.74 -0.94
C PRO A 115 -11.89 10.58 0.05
N ILE A 116 -11.00 9.93 0.80
CA ILE A 116 -10.14 10.55 1.83
C ILE A 116 -8.68 10.50 1.42
N VAL A 117 -8.30 9.41 0.74
CA VAL A 117 -7.02 9.24 0.07
C VAL A 117 -7.31 8.78 -1.35
N ARG A 118 -6.60 9.36 -2.32
CA ARG A 118 -6.59 8.91 -3.72
C ARG A 118 -5.17 8.59 -4.11
N VAL A 119 -4.99 7.45 -4.76
CA VAL A 119 -3.72 7.03 -5.34
C VAL A 119 -3.89 6.86 -6.84
N GLU A 120 -3.00 7.45 -7.63
CA GLU A 120 -2.92 7.27 -9.07
C GLU A 120 -1.53 6.78 -9.45
N GLY A 121 -1.44 5.79 -10.33
CA GLY A 121 -0.14 5.23 -10.71
C GLY A 121 -0.28 4.15 -11.76
N ASN A 122 0.78 3.37 -11.95
CA ASN A 122 0.64 2.14 -12.73
C ASN A 122 -0.14 1.09 -11.92
N ILE A 123 -0.89 0.22 -12.59
CA ILE A 123 -1.78 -0.75 -11.94
C ILE A 123 -1.06 -1.64 -10.92
N MET A 124 0.18 -2.06 -11.18
CA MET A 124 0.95 -2.90 -10.25
C MET A 124 1.41 -2.13 -9.01
N GLU A 125 1.84 -0.89 -9.18
CA GLU A 125 2.25 0.00 -8.09
C GLU A 125 1.08 0.36 -7.20
N THR A 126 -0.07 0.72 -7.76
CA THR A 126 -1.25 1.08 -6.98
C THR A 126 -1.86 -0.12 -6.25
N GLN A 127 -1.80 -1.31 -6.86
CA GLN A 127 -2.34 -2.53 -6.27
C GLN A 127 -1.51 -3.01 -5.07
N VAL A 128 -0.18 -3.04 -5.19
CA VAL A 128 0.68 -3.61 -4.13
C VAL A 128 0.68 -2.78 -2.84
N ILE A 129 0.33 -1.50 -2.93
CA ILE A 129 0.27 -0.62 -1.76
C ILE A 129 -1.13 -0.54 -1.13
N GLU A 130 -2.14 -1.26 -1.66
CA GLU A 130 -3.53 -1.19 -1.16
C GLU A 130 -3.60 -1.48 0.34
N THR A 131 -2.89 -2.49 0.82
CA THR A 131 -2.87 -2.86 2.25
C THR A 131 -2.23 -1.79 3.15
N LEU A 132 -1.47 -0.84 2.61
CA LEU A 132 -0.88 0.26 3.36
C LEU A 132 -1.84 1.45 3.58
N LEU A 133 -2.93 1.51 2.80
CA LEU A 133 -3.93 2.59 2.82
C LEU A 133 -5.02 2.32 3.88
#